data_AF-A0A3Q7XUL7-F1
#
_entry.id   AF-A0A3Q7XUL7-F1
#
_cell.length_a   1.000
_cell.length_b   1.000
_cell.length_c   1.000
_cell.angle_alpha   90.00
_cell.angle_beta   90.00
_cell.angle_gamma   90.00
#
_symmetry.space_group_name_H-M   'P 1'
#
loop_
_entity.id
_entity.type
_entity.pdbx_description
1 polymer ?
#
loop_
_entity_poly.entity_id
_entity_poly.type
_entity_poly.pdbx_seq_one_letter_code
_entity_poly.pdbx_strand_id
1 'polypeptide(L)'
;MSEPTNTQLGIGDFGCTHYRRRCKIVAPCCNEVFGCRHCHNETKNNEEINVVDPHDIPRHEIKKIICSSCDTEQDVQQYCINCGVCMGKYFCGICKFFDDDISKQQYHCDECGICRTGGKDNFFHCKICGCCYSKVIKDGHHCVERAMHHNCPICFEYLFDTLREITVLPCGHTIHFECVKEMEQHHRYSCPVCSKSICDMSSVWKNLDQVISTTPMPITYKNKMYLYETRCGYCAMIVV
;
A
#
# COMPACT_ATOMS: atom_id res chain seq x y z
N MET A 1 27.51 -44.34 16.89
CA MET A 1 27.97 -43.02 16.41
C MET A 1 27.57 -42.97 14.94
N SER A 2 26.61 -42.21 14.45
CA SER A 2 25.82 -41.08 14.94
C SER A 2 24.49 -41.13 14.17
N GLU A 3 23.37 -40.97 14.86
CA GLU A 3 22.02 -40.92 14.27
C GLU A 3 21.90 -39.72 13.30
N PRO A 4 21.22 -39.86 12.16
CA PRO A 4 20.88 -38.71 11.33
C PRO A 4 19.79 -37.90 12.05
N THR A 5 20.11 -36.66 12.42
CA THR A 5 19.18 -35.70 13.00
C THR A 5 17.98 -35.50 12.08
N ASN A 6 16.81 -35.86 12.60
CA ASN A 6 15.51 -35.73 11.98
C ASN A 6 15.08 -34.23 11.91
N THR A 7 15.64 -33.47 10.97
CA THR A 7 15.34 -32.03 10.78
C THR A 7 14.34 -31.73 9.66
N GLN A 8 13.57 -32.71 9.19
CA GLN A 8 12.50 -32.48 8.21
C GLN A 8 11.16 -33.09 8.66
N LEU A 9 10.79 -32.89 9.92
CA LEU A 9 9.44 -33.20 10.38
C LEU A 9 8.46 -32.20 9.75
N GLY A 10 7.75 -32.65 8.72
CA GLY A 10 6.49 -32.09 8.24
C GLY A 10 6.56 -30.69 7.63
N ILE A 11 6.53 -30.61 6.29
CA ILE A 11 5.94 -29.47 5.60
C ILE A 11 4.43 -29.53 5.85
N GLY A 12 4.00 -29.21 7.07
CA GLY A 12 2.62 -28.78 7.30
C GLY A 12 2.44 -27.41 6.63
N ASP A 13 1.23 -27.11 6.20
CA ASP A 13 0.84 -25.78 5.72
C ASP A 13 0.80 -24.78 6.90
N PHE A 14 1.97 -24.49 7.47
CA PHE A 14 2.11 -23.51 8.53
C PHE A 14 2.13 -22.10 7.93
N GLY A 15 1.22 -21.25 8.40
CA GLY A 15 1.11 -19.86 8.00
C GLY A 15 -0.33 -19.40 7.94
N CYS A 16 -0.59 -18.41 7.10
CA CYS A 16 -1.90 -17.93 6.73
C CYS A 16 -1.92 -17.56 5.24
N THR A 17 -3.04 -17.04 4.75
CA THR A 17 -3.18 -16.53 3.38
C THR A 17 -2.20 -15.40 3.05
N HIS A 18 -1.73 -14.65 4.05
CA HIS A 18 -0.78 -13.55 3.86
C HIS A 18 0.68 -14.02 3.83
N TYR A 19 1.08 -14.87 4.77
CA TYR A 19 2.49 -15.27 4.97
C TYR A 19 2.63 -16.74 5.33
N ARG A 20 3.66 -17.38 4.77
CA ARG A 20 4.04 -18.75 5.11
C ARG A 20 5.05 -18.71 6.25
N ARG A 21 4.73 -19.27 7.42
CA ARG A 21 5.60 -19.17 8.62
C ARG A 21 5.21 -20.19 9.68
N ARG A 22 6.17 -20.62 10.49
CA ARG A 22 5.96 -21.60 11.57
C ARG A 22 5.77 -20.95 12.95
N CYS A 23 5.19 -19.76 12.99
CA CYS A 23 4.83 -19.08 14.23
C CYS A 23 3.54 -18.27 14.11
N LYS A 24 2.83 -18.16 15.23
CA LYS A 24 1.71 -17.24 15.44
C LYS A 24 2.18 -16.05 16.28
N ILE A 25 1.55 -14.90 16.12
CA ILE A 25 1.85 -13.71 16.93
C ILE A 25 0.87 -13.62 18.10
N VAL A 26 1.34 -13.07 19.21
CA VAL A 26 0.46 -12.59 20.29
C VAL A 26 0.23 -11.11 20.05
N ALA A 27 -1.03 -10.73 19.81
CA ALA A 27 -1.43 -9.36 19.53
C ALA A 27 -1.23 -8.48 20.78
N PRO A 28 -0.43 -7.41 20.73
CA PRO A 28 -0.16 -6.58 21.91
C PRO A 28 -1.39 -5.79 22.41
N CYS A 29 -2.37 -5.55 21.55
CA CYS A 29 -3.59 -4.80 21.89
C CYS A 29 -4.59 -5.61 22.73
N CYS A 30 -4.74 -6.92 22.47
CA CYS A 30 -5.77 -7.76 23.07
C CYS A 30 -5.24 -9.09 23.67
N ASN A 31 -3.94 -9.37 23.54
CA ASN A 31 -3.28 -10.62 23.93
C ASN A 31 -3.81 -11.89 23.26
N GLU A 32 -4.58 -11.75 22.18
CA GLU A 32 -5.07 -12.87 21.39
C GLU A 32 -4.02 -13.37 20.39
N VAL A 33 -4.16 -14.62 19.96
CA VAL A 33 -3.18 -15.30 19.12
C VAL A 33 -3.66 -15.34 17.67
N PHE A 34 -2.84 -14.80 16.76
CA PHE A 34 -3.19 -14.73 15.34
C PHE A 34 -2.11 -15.25 14.41
N GLY A 35 -2.57 -15.74 13.25
CA GLY A 35 -1.73 -16.22 12.16
C GLY A 35 -0.78 -15.15 11.64
N CYS A 36 -1.18 -13.87 11.60
CA CYS A 36 -0.36 -12.66 11.42
C CYS A 36 -1.12 -11.38 11.77
N ARG A 37 -0.47 -10.21 11.66
CA ARG A 37 -1.11 -8.91 11.92
C ARG A 37 -2.31 -8.64 10.99
N HIS A 38 -2.23 -9.09 9.74
CA HIS A 38 -3.32 -8.90 8.78
C HIS A 38 -4.51 -9.77 9.13
N CYS A 39 -4.29 -11.03 9.52
CA CYS A 39 -5.37 -11.88 10.05
C CYS A 39 -6.04 -11.24 11.27
N HIS A 40 -5.26 -10.66 12.18
CA HIS A 40 -5.81 -9.95 13.33
C HIS A 40 -6.69 -8.78 12.89
N ASN A 41 -6.13 -7.86 12.10
CA ASN A 41 -6.84 -6.66 11.68
C ASN A 41 -8.09 -7.00 10.87
N GLU A 42 -8.04 -8.02 9.99
CA GLU A 42 -9.19 -8.51 9.25
C GLU A 42 -10.27 -9.08 10.17
N THR A 43 -9.93 -9.86 11.19
CA THR A 43 -10.92 -10.39 12.13
C THR A 43 -11.52 -9.26 12.98
N LYS A 44 -10.67 -8.45 13.62
CA LYS A 44 -11.13 -7.42 14.57
C LYS A 44 -11.89 -6.27 13.91
N ASN A 45 -11.43 -5.80 12.74
CA ASN A 45 -12.10 -4.70 12.06
C ASN A 45 -13.43 -5.13 11.40
N ASN A 46 -13.67 -6.42 11.19
CA ASN A 46 -14.95 -6.93 10.69
C ASN A 46 -15.95 -7.24 11.82
N GLU A 47 -15.48 -7.58 13.02
CA GLU A 47 -16.33 -7.98 14.16
C GLU A 47 -16.73 -6.79 15.05
N GLU A 48 -15.92 -5.74 15.13
CA GLU A 48 -16.16 -4.63 16.04
C GLU A 48 -16.81 -3.41 15.34
N ILE A 49 -18.02 -3.05 15.77
CA ILE A 49 -18.80 -1.88 15.29
C ILE A 49 -18.21 -0.55 15.79
N ASN A 50 -17.21 -0.57 16.67
CA ASN A 50 -16.62 0.65 17.23
C ASN A 50 -15.66 1.33 16.25
N VAL A 51 -16.22 2.20 15.43
CA VAL A 51 -15.54 3.02 14.38
C VAL A 51 -14.47 3.98 14.94
N VAL A 52 -14.28 4.06 16.26
CA VAL A 52 -13.52 5.14 16.91
C VAL A 52 -12.03 4.80 17.07
N ASP A 53 -11.64 3.52 17.09
CA ASP A 53 -10.22 3.12 17.15
C ASP A 53 -10.00 1.79 16.43
N PRO A 54 -9.42 1.79 15.21
CA PRO A 54 -9.09 0.55 14.50
C PRO A 54 -8.13 -0.29 15.35
N HIS A 55 -8.48 -1.56 15.58
CA HIS A 55 -7.62 -2.52 16.28
C HIS A 55 -6.49 -3.01 15.36
N ASP A 56 -5.66 -2.08 14.90
CA ASP A 56 -4.53 -2.35 14.03
C ASP A 56 -3.26 -2.58 14.85
N ILE A 57 -2.64 -3.76 14.70
CA ILE A 57 -1.38 -4.05 15.42
C ILE A 57 -0.22 -3.26 14.80
N PRO A 58 0.49 -2.42 15.56
CA PRO A 58 1.74 -1.83 15.13
C PRO A 58 2.80 -2.92 14.99
N ARG A 59 3.36 -3.08 13.78
CA ARG A 59 4.27 -4.18 13.42
C ARG A 59 5.50 -4.30 14.34
N HIS A 60 5.99 -3.18 14.87
CA HIS A 60 7.19 -3.13 15.72
C HIS A 60 6.92 -3.49 17.18
N GLU A 61 5.65 -3.50 17.60
CA GLU A 61 5.25 -3.70 19.00
C GLU A 61 5.03 -5.16 19.38
N ILE A 62 5.08 -6.08 18.41
CA ILE A 62 4.96 -7.51 18.66
C ILE A 62 6.18 -7.98 19.48
N LYS A 63 5.93 -8.48 20.69
CA LYS A 63 6.97 -8.97 21.63
C LYS A 63 7.00 -10.49 21.74
N LYS A 64 5.85 -11.14 21.65
CA LYS A 64 5.70 -12.59 21.86
C LYS A 64 5.18 -13.29 20.61
N ILE A 65 5.68 -14.49 20.38
CA ILE A 65 5.25 -15.41 19.33
C ILE A 65 5.09 -16.81 19.90
N ILE A 66 4.26 -17.62 19.26
CA ILE A 66 4.02 -19.02 19.62
C ILE A 66 4.50 -19.90 18.47
N CYS A 67 5.36 -20.88 18.76
CA CYS A 67 5.83 -21.84 17.77
C CYS A 67 4.67 -22.69 17.25
N SER A 68 4.47 -22.76 15.93
CA SER A 68 3.40 -23.59 15.36
C SER A 68 3.71 -25.09 15.39
N SER A 69 4.95 -25.49 15.70
CA SER A 69 5.39 -26.90 15.71
C SER A 69 5.38 -27.54 17.10
N CYS A 70 5.57 -26.77 18.16
CA CYS A 70 5.64 -27.28 19.54
C CYS A 70 4.92 -26.40 20.57
N ASP A 71 4.13 -25.43 20.12
CA ASP A 71 3.28 -24.52 20.92
C ASP A 71 4.01 -23.74 22.02
N THR A 72 5.34 -23.62 21.92
CA THR A 72 6.14 -22.84 22.87
C THR A 72 5.95 -21.35 22.61
N GLU A 73 5.46 -20.63 23.61
CA GLU A 73 5.47 -19.18 23.65
C GLU A 73 6.87 -18.65 23.99
N GLN A 74 7.34 -17.66 23.24
CA GLN A 74 8.69 -17.10 23.39
C GLN A 74 8.77 -15.66 22.88
N ASP A 75 9.87 -14.97 23.21
CA ASP A 75 10.18 -13.67 22.61
C ASP A 75 10.48 -13.80 21.12
N VAL A 76 10.27 -12.70 20.38
CA VAL A 76 10.50 -12.65 18.93
C VAL A 76 11.95 -12.97 18.59
N GLN A 77 12.14 -14.09 17.90
CA GLN A 77 13.42 -14.54 17.37
C GLN A 77 13.16 -15.54 16.23
N GLN A 78 14.16 -15.76 15.38
CA GLN A 78 13.99 -16.60 14.17
C GLN A 78 13.79 -18.09 14.47
N TYR A 79 14.36 -18.59 15.56
CA TYR A 79 14.38 -20.01 15.88
C TYR A 79 13.60 -20.31 17.16
N CYS A 80 12.92 -21.46 17.21
CA CYS A 80 12.24 -21.85 18.45
C CYS A 80 13.25 -22.17 19.56
N ILE A 81 13.03 -21.63 20.77
CA ILE A 81 13.91 -21.91 21.93
C ILE A 81 13.80 -23.35 22.44
N ASN A 82 12.67 -24.00 22.17
CA ASN A 82 12.40 -25.35 22.66
C ASN A 82 12.77 -26.41 21.61
N CYS A 83 12.20 -26.33 20.40
CA CYS A 83 12.43 -27.34 19.36
C CYS A 83 13.47 -26.95 18.29
N GLY A 84 14.02 -25.73 18.32
CA GLY A 84 15.03 -25.28 17.36
C GLY A 84 14.52 -25.03 15.92
N VAL A 85 13.24 -25.20 15.63
CA VAL A 85 12.71 -25.02 14.28
C VAL A 85 12.89 -23.59 13.79
N CYS A 86 13.26 -23.41 12.52
CA CYS A 86 13.29 -22.11 11.86
C CYS A 86 11.86 -21.64 11.58
N MET A 87 11.44 -20.53 12.20
CA MET A 87 10.06 -20.02 12.11
C MET A 87 9.78 -19.24 10.83
N GLY A 88 10.81 -18.78 10.14
CA GLY A 88 10.73 -18.13 8.83
C GLY A 88 12.11 -18.07 8.19
N LYS A 89 12.25 -18.56 6.96
CA LYS A 89 13.51 -18.48 6.20
C LYS A 89 14.01 -17.04 6.06
N TYR A 90 13.10 -16.11 5.75
CA TYR A 90 13.33 -14.69 5.91
C TYR A 90 12.81 -14.23 7.27
N PHE A 91 13.67 -13.55 8.03
CA PHE A 91 13.34 -12.96 9.32
C PHE A 91 13.84 -11.52 9.38
N CYS A 92 12.98 -10.61 9.82
CA CYS A 92 13.36 -9.23 10.13
C CYS A 92 13.04 -8.93 11.60
N GLY A 93 14.08 -8.77 12.42
CA GLY A 93 13.94 -8.46 13.85
C GLY A 93 13.43 -7.04 14.13
N ILE A 94 13.58 -6.11 13.18
CA ILE A 94 13.04 -4.74 13.29
C ILE A 94 11.52 -4.80 13.13
N CYS A 95 11.05 -5.32 11.99
CA CYS A 95 9.61 -5.41 11.67
C CYS A 95 8.88 -6.58 12.33
N LYS A 96 9.58 -7.42 13.12
CA LYS A 96 9.05 -8.66 13.72
C LYS A 96 8.39 -9.58 12.67
N PHE A 97 8.99 -9.64 11.49
CA PHE A 97 8.41 -10.25 10.29
C PHE A 97 9.08 -11.59 9.94
N PHE A 98 8.26 -12.55 9.51
CA PHE A 98 8.66 -13.93 9.20
C PHE A 98 7.96 -14.37 7.91
N ASP A 99 8.73 -14.91 6.97
CA ASP A 99 8.21 -15.53 5.74
C ASP A 99 9.14 -16.66 5.27
N ASP A 100 8.59 -17.83 4.98
CA ASP A 100 9.30 -18.96 4.39
C ASP A 100 9.40 -18.84 2.87
N ASP A 101 8.59 -18.00 2.25
CA ASP A 101 8.60 -17.79 0.81
C ASP A 101 9.69 -16.78 0.40
N ILE A 102 10.92 -17.25 0.30
CA ILE A 102 12.07 -16.45 -0.12
C ILE A 102 12.02 -16.02 -1.60
N SER A 103 11.11 -16.57 -2.41
CA SER A 103 10.99 -16.22 -3.84
C SER A 103 10.58 -14.76 -4.03
N LYS A 104 9.88 -14.17 -3.03
CA LYS A 104 9.52 -12.75 -3.01
C LYS A 104 10.72 -11.81 -2.84
N GLN A 105 11.90 -12.34 -2.51
CA GLN A 105 13.13 -11.56 -2.31
C GLN A 105 12.90 -10.37 -1.35
N GLN A 106 12.39 -10.68 -0.16
CA GLN A 106 12.11 -9.68 0.86
C GLN A 106 13.39 -8.99 1.33
N TYR A 107 13.30 -7.70 1.64
CA TYR A 107 14.39 -6.95 2.24
C TYR A 107 13.85 -5.85 3.14
N HIS A 108 14.59 -5.49 4.19
CA HIS A 108 14.28 -4.34 5.01
C HIS A 108 14.85 -3.07 4.38
N CYS A 109 14.04 -2.02 4.28
CA CYS A 109 14.51 -0.68 3.93
C CYS A 109 14.58 0.16 5.21
N ASP A 110 15.80 0.47 5.65
CA ASP A 110 16.03 1.24 6.88
C ASP A 110 15.42 2.65 6.80
N GLU A 111 15.47 3.29 5.64
CA GLU A 111 14.89 4.63 5.43
C GLU A 111 13.35 4.62 5.47
N CYS A 112 12.70 3.52 5.08
CA CYS A 112 11.24 3.35 5.22
C CYS A 112 10.83 2.76 6.57
N GLY A 113 11.73 2.08 7.29
CA GLY A 113 11.42 1.34 8.52
C GLY A 113 10.56 0.09 8.33
N ILE A 114 10.36 -0.38 7.08
CA ILE A 114 9.51 -1.52 6.75
C ILE A 114 10.16 -2.49 5.73
N CYS A 115 9.75 -3.76 5.79
CA CYS A 115 10.12 -4.76 4.80
C CYS A 115 9.38 -4.52 3.48
N ARG A 116 10.11 -4.62 2.36
CA ARG A 116 9.62 -4.59 0.98
C ARG A 116 9.96 -5.92 0.29
N THR A 117 9.41 -6.13 -0.90
CA THR A 117 9.63 -7.32 -1.74
C THR A 117 10.25 -6.93 -3.09
N GLY A 118 10.74 -7.91 -3.84
CA GLY A 118 11.29 -7.72 -5.18
C GLY A 118 12.82 -7.55 -5.24
N GLY A 119 13.52 -7.74 -4.11
CA GLY A 119 14.99 -7.75 -4.03
C GLY A 119 15.59 -6.36 -3.82
N LYS A 120 16.46 -6.23 -2.81
CA LYS A 120 17.11 -4.96 -2.44
C LYS A 120 17.83 -4.31 -3.62
N ASP A 121 18.42 -5.12 -4.49
CA ASP A 121 19.20 -4.65 -5.63
C ASP A 121 18.35 -4.14 -6.79
N ASN A 122 17.05 -4.39 -6.82
CA ASN A 122 16.15 -3.90 -7.86
C ASN A 122 15.49 -2.57 -7.50
N PHE A 123 15.61 -2.13 -6.26
CA PHE A 123 14.92 -0.96 -5.73
C PHE A 123 15.91 0.08 -5.19
N PHE A 124 15.45 1.32 -5.10
CA PHE A 124 16.13 2.40 -4.41
C PHE A 124 15.12 3.19 -3.60
N HIS A 125 15.57 3.77 -2.48
CA HIS A 125 14.76 4.70 -1.71
C HIS A 125 14.96 6.12 -2.25
N CYS A 126 13.87 6.81 -2.57
CA CYS A 126 13.89 8.23 -2.89
C CYS A 126 13.57 9.05 -1.64
N LYS A 127 14.56 9.78 -1.12
CA LYS A 127 14.42 10.57 0.12
C LYS A 127 13.39 11.69 0.02
N ILE A 128 13.22 12.27 -1.17
CA ILE A 128 12.25 13.35 -1.41
C ILE A 128 10.83 12.79 -1.35
N CYS A 129 10.59 11.68 -2.05
CA CYS A 129 9.29 11.01 -2.02
C CYS A 129 9.03 10.27 -0.69
N GLY A 130 10.10 9.90 0.04
CA GLY A 130 10.06 9.04 1.22
C GLY A 130 9.73 7.57 0.90
N CYS A 131 9.90 7.13 -0.35
CA CYS A 131 9.35 5.85 -0.83
C CYS A 131 10.38 5.02 -1.60
N CYS A 132 10.20 3.69 -1.59
CA CYS A 132 11.00 2.77 -2.39
C CYS A 132 10.40 2.62 -3.79
N TYR A 133 11.23 2.83 -4.83
CA TYR A 133 10.86 2.64 -6.22
C TYR A 133 11.79 1.65 -6.91
N SER A 134 11.32 1.05 -8.01
CA SER A 134 12.17 0.25 -8.89
C SER A 134 13.28 1.12 -9.49
N LYS A 135 14.51 0.60 -9.56
CA LYS A 135 15.66 1.30 -10.18
C LYS A 135 15.41 1.68 -11.64
N VAL A 136 14.46 1.04 -12.32
CA VAL A 136 14.04 1.39 -13.69
C VAL A 136 13.60 2.86 -13.80
N ILE A 137 12.97 3.41 -12.76
CA ILE A 137 12.47 4.80 -12.79
C ILE A 137 13.37 5.79 -12.06
N LYS A 138 14.59 5.36 -11.66
CA LYS A 138 15.49 6.17 -10.84
C LYS A 138 15.76 7.55 -11.43
N ASP A 139 16.04 7.61 -12.72
CA ASP A 139 16.43 8.85 -13.40
C ASP A 139 15.25 9.57 -14.10
N GLY A 140 14.07 8.94 -14.13
CA GLY A 140 12.90 9.43 -14.89
C GLY A 140 11.67 9.79 -14.06
N HIS A 141 11.63 9.48 -12.76
CA HIS A 141 10.47 9.79 -11.93
C HIS A 141 10.46 11.26 -11.49
N HIS A 142 9.32 11.91 -11.63
CA HIS A 142 9.09 13.24 -11.06
C HIS A 142 8.85 13.09 -9.56
N CYS A 143 9.76 13.64 -8.75
CA CYS A 143 9.65 13.57 -7.30
C CYS A 143 8.52 14.48 -6.80
N VAL A 144 7.59 13.91 -6.04
CA VAL A 144 6.60 14.65 -5.26
C VAL A 144 6.92 14.38 -3.80
N GLU A 145 7.07 15.45 -3.01
CA GLU A 145 7.42 15.32 -1.60
C GLU A 145 6.38 14.44 -0.88
N ARG A 146 6.87 13.44 -0.14
CA ARG A 146 6.02 12.55 0.66
C ARG A 146 4.89 11.89 -0.16
N ALA A 147 5.18 11.53 -1.40
CA ALA A 147 4.21 11.05 -2.39
C ALA A 147 3.22 10.01 -1.85
N MET A 148 3.62 9.05 -1.00
CA MET A 148 2.72 8.02 -0.46
C MET A 148 2.30 8.22 1.00
N HIS A 149 2.75 9.30 1.66
CA HIS A 149 2.46 9.55 3.09
C HIS A 149 1.17 10.35 3.27
N HIS A 150 0.10 9.88 2.65
CA HIS A 150 -1.23 10.44 2.79
C HIS A 150 -2.28 9.33 2.59
N ASN A 151 -3.53 9.64 2.92
CA ASN A 151 -4.63 8.72 2.73
C ASN A 151 -5.09 8.72 1.27
N CYS A 152 -5.51 7.56 0.79
CA CYS A 152 -6.16 7.44 -0.50
C CYS A 152 -7.38 8.37 -0.54
N PRO A 153 -7.52 9.26 -1.53
CA PRO A 153 -8.64 10.21 -1.60
C PRO A 153 -10.00 9.55 -1.88
N ILE A 154 -10.01 8.24 -2.18
CA ILE A 154 -11.22 7.47 -2.51
C ILE A 154 -11.68 6.66 -1.29
N CYS A 155 -10.82 5.79 -0.75
CA CYS A 155 -11.17 4.91 0.37
C CYS A 155 -10.70 5.41 1.75
N PHE A 156 -9.96 6.53 1.81
CA PHE A 156 -9.43 7.14 3.03
C PHE A 156 -8.44 6.27 3.84
N GLU A 157 -8.01 5.14 3.30
CA GLU A 157 -6.97 4.30 3.90
C GLU A 157 -5.57 4.87 3.64
N TYR A 158 -4.65 4.69 4.59
CA TYR A 158 -3.28 5.17 4.50
C TYR A 158 -2.46 4.39 3.46
N LEU A 159 -1.85 5.10 2.51
CA LEU A 159 -1.21 4.48 1.34
C LEU A 159 0.15 3.81 1.65
N PHE A 160 0.93 4.33 2.60
CA PHE A 160 2.32 3.88 2.74
C PHE A 160 2.45 2.42 3.24
N ASP A 161 1.53 2.00 4.11
CA ASP A 161 1.58 0.76 4.89
C ASP A 161 0.56 -0.32 4.46
N THR A 162 -0.29 0.02 3.48
CA THR A 162 -1.28 -0.88 2.88
C THR A 162 -0.63 -2.03 2.11
N LEU A 163 -1.35 -3.16 2.01
CA LEU A 163 -0.99 -4.27 1.14
C LEU A 163 -1.53 -4.10 -0.29
N ARG A 164 -2.46 -3.17 -0.50
CA ARG A 164 -3.09 -2.96 -1.80
C ARG A 164 -2.10 -2.33 -2.76
N GLU A 165 -2.22 -2.67 -4.03
CA GLU A 165 -1.39 -2.09 -5.08
C GLU A 165 -1.67 -0.58 -5.21
N ILE A 166 -0.62 0.19 -5.41
CA ILE A 166 -0.68 1.65 -5.51
C ILE A 166 -0.17 2.05 -6.89
N THR A 167 -0.86 3.00 -7.51
CA THR A 167 -0.51 3.56 -8.81
C THR A 167 -0.21 5.05 -8.66
N VAL A 168 0.84 5.50 -9.35
CA VAL A 168 1.14 6.92 -9.50
C VAL A 168 0.43 7.42 -10.76
N LEU A 169 -0.48 8.39 -10.60
CA LEU A 169 -1.19 9.00 -11.70
C LEU A 169 -0.25 9.88 -12.56
N PRO A 170 -0.62 10.23 -13.81
CA PRO A 170 0.17 11.13 -14.65
C PRO A 170 0.44 12.51 -14.01
N CYS A 171 -0.45 12.96 -13.12
CA CYS A 171 -0.30 14.19 -12.36
C CYS A 171 0.63 14.07 -11.14
N GLY A 172 1.18 12.89 -10.86
CA GLY A 172 2.09 12.60 -9.74
C GLY A 172 1.41 12.17 -8.43
N HIS A 173 0.08 12.31 -8.31
CA HIS A 173 -0.65 11.85 -7.12
C HIS A 173 -0.78 10.33 -7.09
N THR A 174 -0.72 9.73 -5.90
CA THR A 174 -0.78 8.29 -5.71
C THR A 174 -2.14 7.85 -5.20
N ILE A 175 -2.71 6.79 -5.77
CA ILE A 175 -4.01 6.23 -5.38
C ILE A 175 -3.91 4.70 -5.44
N HIS A 176 -4.70 3.97 -4.65
CA HIS A 176 -4.83 2.51 -4.82
C HIS A 176 -5.27 2.17 -6.25
N PHE A 177 -4.66 1.15 -6.84
CA PHE A 177 -4.99 0.69 -8.19
C PHE A 177 -6.46 0.29 -8.34
N GLU A 178 -7.01 -0.39 -7.33
CA GLU A 178 -8.43 -0.76 -7.29
C GLU A 178 -9.34 0.48 -7.25
N CYS A 179 -8.98 1.51 -6.48
CA CYS A 179 -9.74 2.76 -6.46
C CYS A 179 -9.68 3.50 -7.80
N VAL A 180 -8.57 3.41 -8.54
CA VAL A 180 -8.49 3.94 -9.92
C VAL A 180 -9.44 3.17 -10.84
N LYS A 181 -9.50 1.85 -10.75
CA LYS A 181 -10.46 1.04 -11.53
C LYS A 181 -11.91 1.38 -11.20
N GLU A 182 -12.22 1.60 -9.93
CA GLU A 182 -13.56 2.03 -9.50
C GLU A 182 -13.92 3.40 -10.08
N MET A 183 -12.97 4.35 -10.09
CA MET A 183 -13.15 5.64 -10.77
C MET A 183 -13.45 5.47 -12.27
N GLU A 184 -12.74 4.57 -12.97
CA GLU A 184 -12.98 4.26 -14.38
C GLU A 184 -14.39 3.69 -14.61
N GLN A 185 -14.85 2.77 -13.76
CA GLN A 185 -16.21 2.21 -13.82
C GLN A 185 -17.30 3.29 -13.65
N HIS A 186 -17.05 4.28 -12.80
CA HIS A 186 -17.94 5.42 -12.59
C HIS A 186 -17.70 6.58 -13.56
N HIS A 187 -16.89 6.37 -14.62
CA HIS A 187 -16.57 7.38 -15.64
C HIS A 187 -15.96 8.67 -15.06
N ARG A 188 -15.20 8.56 -13.96
CA ARG A 188 -14.51 9.66 -13.28
C ARG A 188 -13.03 9.68 -13.69
N TYR A 189 -12.73 10.37 -14.78
CA TYR A 189 -11.37 10.44 -15.34
C TYR A 189 -10.53 11.62 -14.83
N SER A 190 -10.95 12.26 -13.75
CA SER A 190 -10.26 13.40 -13.14
C SER A 190 -9.66 12.99 -11.80
N CYS A 191 -8.40 13.36 -11.57
CA CYS A 191 -7.72 13.17 -10.30
C CYS A 191 -8.52 13.86 -9.18
N PRO A 192 -8.89 13.17 -8.09
CA PRO A 192 -9.65 13.76 -6.99
C PRO A 192 -8.87 14.84 -6.21
N VAL A 193 -7.54 14.87 -6.34
CA VAL A 193 -6.68 15.84 -5.62
C VAL A 193 -6.47 17.13 -6.40
N CYS A 194 -6.31 17.06 -7.73
CA CYS A 194 -5.93 18.21 -8.55
C CYS A 194 -6.76 18.40 -9.83
N SER A 195 -7.79 17.57 -10.02
CA SER A 195 -8.73 17.60 -11.15
C SER A 195 -8.14 17.39 -12.56
N LYS A 196 -6.82 17.16 -12.68
CA LYS A 196 -6.16 16.79 -13.95
C LYS A 196 -6.62 15.41 -14.43
N SER A 197 -6.66 15.22 -15.74
CA SER A 197 -7.02 13.93 -16.37
C SER A 197 -6.05 12.81 -15.96
N ILE A 198 -6.60 11.63 -15.67
CA ILE A 198 -5.82 10.44 -15.25
C ILE A 198 -5.46 9.52 -16.42
N CYS A 199 -6.14 9.66 -17.56
CA CYS A 199 -5.93 8.91 -18.79
C CYS A 199 -5.97 9.85 -20.01
N ASP A 200 -5.64 9.33 -21.20
CA ASP A 200 -5.72 10.08 -22.44
C ASP A 200 -7.18 10.38 -22.81
N MET A 201 -7.56 11.65 -22.74
CA MET A 201 -8.90 12.15 -23.07
C MET A 201 -8.96 12.81 -24.45
N SER A 202 -7.93 12.66 -25.29
CA SER A 202 -7.82 13.33 -26.60
C SER A 202 -9.06 13.15 -27.48
N SER A 203 -9.63 11.94 -27.51
CA SER A 203 -10.86 11.66 -28.28
C SER A 203 -12.08 12.40 -27.74
N VAL A 204 -12.20 12.51 -26.41
CA VAL A 204 -13.30 13.24 -25.77
C VAL A 204 -13.16 14.74 -26.02
N TRP A 205 -11.93 15.26 -25.95
CA TRP A 205 -11.65 16.67 -26.21
C TRP A 205 -11.96 17.05 -27.65
N LYS A 206 -11.57 16.21 -28.62
CA LYS A 206 -11.95 16.40 -30.04
C LYS A 206 -13.46 16.46 -30.24
N ASN A 207 -14.23 15.59 -29.57
CA ASN A 207 -15.69 15.61 -29.65
C ASN A 207 -16.27 16.89 -29.02
N LEU A 208 -15.74 17.34 -27.89
CA LEU A 208 -16.14 18.59 -27.25
C LEU A 208 -15.86 19.80 -28.15
N ASP A 209 -14.67 19.85 -28.76
CA ASP A 209 -14.29 20.91 -29.72
C ASP A 209 -15.26 20.95 -30.91
N GLN A 210 -15.66 19.78 -31.43
CA GLN A 210 -16.65 19.68 -32.48
C GLN A 210 -18.02 20.22 -32.02
N VAL A 211 -18.50 19.83 -30.84
CA VAL A 211 -19.77 20.36 -30.29
C VAL A 211 -19.72 21.87 -30.17
N ILE A 212 -18.66 22.41 -29.56
CA ILE A 212 -18.45 23.86 -29.39
C ILE A 212 -18.49 24.57 -30.75
N SER A 213 -17.84 24.01 -31.78
CA SER A 213 -17.86 24.58 -33.13
C SER A 213 -19.26 24.60 -33.77
N THR A 214 -20.08 23.60 -33.46
CA THR A 214 -21.47 23.48 -33.97
C THR A 214 -22.48 24.29 -33.19
N THR A 215 -22.13 24.74 -31.98
CA THR A 215 -22.97 25.58 -31.12
C THR A 215 -22.28 26.93 -30.88
N PRO A 216 -22.13 27.77 -31.92
CA PRO A 216 -21.51 29.08 -31.76
C PRO A 216 -22.32 29.96 -30.83
N MET A 217 -21.63 30.73 -30.00
CA MET A 217 -22.26 31.64 -29.06
C MET A 217 -23.14 32.68 -29.80
N PRO A 218 -24.38 32.94 -29.36
CA PRO A 218 -25.27 33.90 -30.03
C PRO A 218 -24.61 35.28 -30.15
N ILE A 219 -24.92 35.98 -31.25
CA ILE A 219 -24.30 37.27 -31.61
C ILE A 219 -24.42 38.31 -30.47
N THR A 220 -25.50 38.26 -29.68
CA THR A 220 -25.72 39.14 -28.52
C THR A 220 -24.69 39.00 -27.39
N TYR A 221 -23.99 37.87 -27.34
CA TYR A 221 -22.97 37.52 -26.34
C TYR A 221 -21.56 37.38 -26.94
N LYS A 222 -21.45 37.43 -28.27
CA LYS A 222 -20.18 37.37 -28.99
C LYS A 222 -19.30 38.56 -28.60
N ASN A 223 -18.05 38.29 -28.21
CA ASN A 223 -17.04 39.27 -27.74
C ASN A 223 -17.38 40.02 -26.44
N LYS A 224 -18.31 39.51 -25.61
CA LYS A 224 -18.54 40.05 -24.26
C LYS A 224 -17.75 39.25 -23.23
N MET A 225 -16.73 39.87 -22.64
CA MET A 225 -16.02 39.29 -21.49
C MET A 225 -16.91 39.40 -20.25
N TYR A 226 -17.37 38.26 -19.73
CA TYR A 226 -18.05 38.20 -18.44
C TYR A 226 -17.04 37.73 -17.39
N LEU A 227 -16.60 38.65 -16.53
CA LEU A 227 -15.84 38.31 -15.32
C LEU A 227 -16.82 37.73 -14.30
N TYR A 228 -16.82 36.40 -14.13
CA TYR A 228 -17.42 35.79 -12.97
C TYR A 228 -16.35 35.62 -11.89
N GLU A 229 -16.47 36.38 -10.81
CA GLU A 229 -15.68 36.15 -9.61
C GLU A 229 -16.23 34.89 -8.92
N THR A 230 -15.74 33.73 -9.33
CA THR A 230 -15.97 32.52 -8.55
C THR A 230 -15.12 32.63 -7.30
N ARG A 231 -15.76 32.68 -6.13
CA ARG A 231 -15.11 32.65 -4.80
C ARG A 231 -14.46 31.30 -4.51
N CYS A 232 -13.71 30.74 -5.45
CA CYS A 232 -12.91 29.54 -5.28
C CYS A 232 -11.52 29.87 -5.83
N GLY A 233 -10.56 30.03 -4.92
CA GLY A 233 -9.23 30.62 -5.15
C GLY A 233 -8.26 29.81 -6.00
N TYR A 234 -8.70 29.22 -7.12
CA TYR A 234 -7.83 28.62 -8.11
C TYR A 234 -8.12 29.23 -9.48
N CYS A 235 -7.21 30.10 -9.91
CA CYS A 235 -7.25 30.81 -11.17
C CYS A 235 -7.28 29.85 -12.36
N ALA A 236 -8.35 29.91 -13.15
CA ALA A 236 -8.31 29.57 -14.57
C ALA A 236 -9.02 30.70 -15.34
N MET A 237 -8.23 31.49 -16.08
CA MET A 237 -8.77 32.41 -17.06
C MET A 237 -9.33 31.58 -18.22
N ILE A 238 -10.65 31.54 -18.38
CA ILE A 238 -11.25 31.11 -19.63
C ILE A 238 -11.39 32.35 -20.50
N VAL A 239 -10.55 32.45 -21.53
CA VAL A 239 -10.76 33.39 -22.63
C VAL A 239 -11.79 32.72 -23.55
N VAL A 240 -12.97 33.32 -23.71
CA VAL A 240 -13.98 32.91 -24.70
C VAL A 240 -14.05 33.97 -25.80
#